data_AF-A0A3Q2V3V5-F1
#
_entry.id   AF-A0A3Q2V3V5-F1
#
_cell.length_a   1.000
_cell.length_b   1.000
_cell.length_c   1.000
_cell.angle_alpha   90.00
_cell.angle_beta   90.00
_cell.angle_gamma   90.00
#
_symmetry.space_group_name_H-M   'P 1'
#
loop_
_entity.id
_entity.type
_entity.pdbx_description
1 polymer ?
#
loop_
_entity_poly.entity_id
_entity_poly.type
_entity_poly.pdbx_seq_one_letter_code
_entity_poly.pdbx_strand_id
1 'polypeptide(L)'
;MNPDIVKERKNATFDVEKLTFILDGGPEKTRRRREIESLVFSDPDFKEEDPNFLSRSERYDQAVRKSAQMILKLREYGIADPEEIYHYKSMVKGNIPEAMGIHFGVFLPTMHSQCDSQQKKKWLPLTESFQVVGTYAQTEMGHGQSWI
;
A
#
# COMPACT_ATOMS: atom_id res chain seq x y z
N MET A 1 4.29 -29.19 -1.95
CA MET A 1 4.22 -28.67 -0.56
C MET A 1 5.05 -29.59 0.32
N ASN A 2 5.85 -29.04 1.25
CA ASN A 2 6.71 -29.84 2.13
C ASN A 2 5.85 -30.79 3.01
N PRO A 3 6.18 -32.10 3.12
CA PRO A 3 5.43 -33.07 3.95
C PRO A 3 5.23 -32.67 5.41
N ASP A 4 6.22 -32.02 6.04
CA ASP A 4 6.12 -31.58 7.44
C ASP A 4 5.05 -30.50 7.60
N ILE A 5 4.99 -29.55 6.65
CA ILE A 5 3.95 -28.51 6.64
C ILE A 5 2.55 -29.13 6.47
N VAL A 6 2.43 -30.17 5.65
CA VAL A 6 1.15 -30.87 5.47
C VAL A 6 0.72 -31.55 6.76
N LYS A 7 1.64 -32.19 7.48
CA LYS A 7 1.39 -32.80 8.78
C LYS A 7 0.90 -31.78 9.80
N GLU A 8 1.59 -30.64 9.92
CA GLU A 8 1.19 -29.58 10.86
C GLU A 8 -0.17 -28.97 10.53
N ARG A 9 -0.46 -28.70 9.25
CA ARG A 9 -1.77 -28.17 8.82
C ARG A 9 -2.93 -29.14 9.11
N LYS A 10 -2.69 -30.45 9.03
CA LYS A 10 -3.71 -31.47 9.36
C LYS A 10 -4.00 -31.57 10.86
N ASN A 11 -3.06 -31.17 11.71
CA ASN A 11 -3.22 -31.19 13.16
C ASN A 11 -4.01 -29.98 13.70
N ALA A 12 -4.36 -29.01 12.85
CA ALA A 12 -5.16 -27.85 13.25
C ALA A 12 -6.54 -28.30 13.78
N THR A 13 -6.91 -27.84 14.97
CA THR A 13 -8.16 -28.20 15.67
C THR A 13 -9.29 -27.19 15.46
N PHE A 14 -9.11 -26.25 14.54
CA PHE A 14 -10.06 -25.19 14.23
C PHE A 14 -10.12 -24.93 12.72
N ASP A 15 -11.18 -24.26 12.29
CA ASP A 15 -11.38 -23.86 10.90
C ASP A 15 -10.62 -22.57 10.60
N VAL A 16 -9.54 -22.69 9.81
CA VAL A 16 -8.66 -21.58 9.42
C VAL A 16 -9.41 -20.55 8.56
N GLU A 17 -10.40 -20.98 7.77
CA GLU A 17 -11.16 -20.10 6.91
C GLU A 17 -12.08 -19.19 7.74
N LYS A 18 -12.74 -19.75 8.77
CA LYS A 18 -13.52 -18.96 9.72
C LYS A 18 -12.66 -17.97 10.49
N LEU A 19 -11.46 -18.36 10.91
CA LEU A 19 -10.52 -17.42 11.54
C LEU A 19 -10.15 -16.28 10.57
N THR A 20 -9.90 -16.59 9.30
CA THR A 20 -9.60 -15.59 8.27
C THR A 20 -10.76 -14.60 8.10
N PHE A 21 -12.00 -15.10 8.07
CA PHE A 21 -13.18 -14.23 8.01
C PHE A 21 -13.30 -13.31 9.23
N ILE A 22 -12.96 -13.81 10.44
CA ILE A 22 -12.96 -12.98 11.65
C ILE A 22 -11.91 -11.87 11.53
N LEU A 23 -10.70 -12.20 11.07
CA LEU A 23 -9.60 -11.25 10.94
C LEU A 23 -9.87 -10.17 9.89
N ASP A 24 -10.43 -10.55 8.75
CA ASP A 24 -10.75 -9.63 7.66
C ASP A 24 -12.09 -8.89 7.89
N GLY A 25 -12.86 -9.25 8.91
CA GLY A 25 -14.16 -8.63 9.21
C GLY A 25 -15.33 -9.15 8.37
N GLY A 26 -15.19 -10.32 7.75
CA GLY A 26 -16.27 -11.08 7.12
C GLY A 26 -15.86 -11.82 5.84
N PRO A 27 -16.66 -12.78 5.38
CA PRO A 27 -16.36 -13.56 4.16
C PRO A 27 -16.19 -12.70 2.91
N GLU A 28 -16.98 -11.64 2.80
CA GLU A 28 -16.94 -10.74 1.64
C GLU A 28 -15.66 -9.90 1.60
N LYS A 29 -15.21 -9.39 2.75
CA LYS A 29 -13.93 -8.69 2.86
C LYS A 29 -12.75 -9.62 2.57
N THR A 30 -12.79 -10.86 3.05
CA THR A 30 -11.79 -11.88 2.70
C THR A 30 -11.75 -12.16 1.21
N ARG A 31 -12.93 -12.32 0.56
CA ARG A 31 -13.02 -12.52 -0.88
C ARG A 31 -12.39 -11.35 -1.63
N ARG A 32 -12.77 -10.13 -1.28
CA ARG A 32 -12.26 -8.92 -1.92
C ARG A 32 -10.76 -8.73 -1.73
N ARG A 33 -10.24 -8.96 -0.53
CA ARG A 33 -8.79 -8.94 -0.27
C ARG A 33 -8.04 -9.93 -1.15
N ARG A 34 -8.52 -11.17 -1.26
CA ARG A 34 -7.92 -12.21 -2.12
C ARG A 34 -7.97 -11.86 -3.61
N GLU A 35 -9.03 -11.20 -4.07
CA GLU A 35 -9.11 -10.66 -5.43
C GLU A 35 -8.03 -9.61 -5.68
N ILE A 36 -7.89 -8.65 -4.77
CA ILE A 36 -6.85 -7.62 -4.84
C ILE A 36 -5.45 -8.24 -4.83
N GLU A 37 -5.20 -9.22 -3.97
CA GLU A 37 -3.95 -9.99 -3.95
C GLU A 37 -3.67 -10.66 -5.29
N SER A 38 -4.68 -11.30 -5.88
CA SER A 38 -4.55 -11.94 -7.18
C SER A 38 -4.25 -10.94 -8.30
N LEU A 39 -4.84 -9.73 -8.28
CA LEU A 39 -4.54 -8.68 -9.25
C LEU A 39 -3.06 -8.32 -9.22
N VAL A 40 -2.48 -8.14 -8.02
CA VAL A 40 -1.07 -7.76 -7.89
C VAL A 40 -0.13 -8.92 -8.24
N PHE A 41 -0.38 -10.14 -7.75
CA PHE A 41 0.53 -11.26 -7.96
C PHE A 41 0.54 -11.80 -9.39
N SER A 42 -0.56 -11.62 -10.13
CA SER A 42 -0.63 -12.03 -11.54
C SER A 42 -0.05 -10.99 -12.51
N ASP A 43 0.10 -9.74 -12.08
CA ASP A 43 0.57 -8.64 -12.92
C ASP A 43 2.09 -8.71 -13.14
N PRO A 44 2.57 -8.85 -14.39
CA PRO A 44 3.99 -8.87 -14.69
C PRO A 44 4.72 -7.57 -14.35
N ASP A 45 4.03 -6.42 -14.31
CA ASP A 45 4.66 -5.12 -14.00
C ASP A 45 5.18 -5.03 -12.56
N PHE A 46 4.70 -5.92 -11.67
CA PHE A 46 5.17 -6.03 -10.28
C PHE A 46 6.12 -7.21 -10.04
N LYS A 47 6.47 -7.99 -11.08
CA LYS A 47 7.48 -9.05 -10.98
C LYS A 47 8.88 -8.47 -11.08
N GLU A 48 9.69 -8.70 -10.07
CA GLU A 48 10.98 -8.04 -9.96
C GLU A 48 12.07 -8.92 -9.37
N GLU A 49 13.31 -8.47 -9.53
CA GLU A 49 14.44 -9.01 -8.79
C GLU A 49 14.29 -8.77 -7.27
N ASP A 50 14.79 -9.73 -6.50
CA ASP A 50 14.86 -9.59 -5.05
C ASP A 50 15.70 -8.34 -4.70
N PRO A 51 15.14 -7.38 -3.97
CA PRO A 51 15.82 -6.14 -3.63
C PRO A 51 17.12 -6.36 -2.86
N ASN A 52 17.32 -7.53 -2.23
CA ASN A 52 18.59 -7.90 -1.60
C ASN A 52 19.78 -7.93 -2.59
N PHE A 53 19.53 -8.15 -3.88
CA PHE A 53 20.55 -8.13 -4.93
C PHE A 53 20.76 -6.75 -5.57
N LEU A 54 19.95 -5.77 -5.18
CA LEU A 54 20.01 -4.41 -5.70
C LEU A 54 20.77 -3.48 -4.74
N SER A 55 21.51 -2.53 -5.31
CA SER A 55 22.06 -1.38 -4.59
C SER A 55 20.94 -0.49 -4.03
N ARG A 56 21.28 0.40 -3.10
CA ARG A 56 20.31 1.35 -2.53
C ARG A 56 19.64 2.22 -3.60
N SER A 57 20.36 2.63 -4.63
CA SER A 57 19.80 3.45 -5.71
C SER A 57 18.81 2.65 -6.54
N GLU A 58 19.19 1.43 -6.95
CA GLU A 58 18.33 0.56 -7.74
C GLU A 58 17.06 0.16 -6.98
N ARG A 59 17.14 -0.08 -5.66
CA ARG A 59 15.95 -0.29 -4.82
C ARG A 59 15.01 0.91 -4.83
N TYR A 60 15.56 2.13 -4.80
CA TYR A 60 14.76 3.34 -4.87
C TYR A 60 14.10 3.50 -6.24
N ASP A 61 14.84 3.30 -7.33
CA ASP A 61 14.31 3.38 -8.69
C ASP A 61 13.20 2.34 -8.92
N GLN A 62 13.41 1.11 -8.44
CA GLN A 62 12.41 0.05 -8.43
C GLN A 62 11.16 0.45 -7.62
N ALA A 63 11.33 1.01 -6.42
CA ALA A 63 10.21 1.45 -5.58
C ALA A 63 9.40 2.58 -6.23
N VAL A 64 10.07 3.54 -6.87
CA VAL A 64 9.42 4.63 -7.62
C VAL A 64 8.65 4.09 -8.81
N ARG A 65 9.26 3.21 -9.63
CA ARG A 65 8.60 2.59 -10.78
C ARG A 65 7.36 1.80 -10.36
N LYS A 66 7.46 0.97 -9.31
CA LYS A 66 6.31 0.22 -8.77
C LYS A 66 5.21 1.15 -8.27
N SER A 67 5.57 2.24 -7.61
CA SER A 67 4.58 3.21 -7.12
C SER A 67 3.85 3.89 -8.28
N ALA A 68 4.57 4.27 -9.35
CA ALA A 68 3.96 4.85 -10.55
C ALA A 68 3.00 3.86 -11.23
N GLN A 69 3.43 2.59 -11.41
CA GLN A 69 2.57 1.55 -11.98
C GLN A 69 1.33 1.28 -11.11
N MET A 70 1.51 1.19 -9.79
CA MET A 70 0.41 1.05 -8.84
C MET A 70 -0.64 2.14 -9.01
N ILE A 71 -0.23 3.41 -9.13
CA ILE A 71 -1.16 4.54 -9.31
C ILE A 71 -1.96 4.40 -10.61
N LEU A 72 -1.31 4.00 -11.71
CA LEU A 72 -1.98 3.79 -12.99
C LEU A 72 -2.98 2.63 -12.91
N LYS A 73 -2.58 1.51 -12.30
CA LYS A 73 -3.44 0.31 -12.13
C LYS A 73 -4.62 0.56 -11.21
N LEU A 74 -4.44 1.30 -10.10
CA LEU A 74 -5.56 1.69 -9.22
C LEU A 74 -6.63 2.47 -9.98
N ARG A 75 -6.23 3.36 -10.89
CA ARG A 75 -7.16 4.08 -11.77
C ARG A 75 -7.82 3.18 -12.80
N GLU A 76 -7.04 2.32 -13.44
CA GLU A 76 -7.53 1.35 -14.43
C GLU A 76 -8.60 0.43 -13.84
N TYR A 77 -8.37 -0.08 -12.63
CA TYR A 77 -9.29 -0.96 -11.91
C TYR A 77 -10.42 -0.22 -11.17
N GLY A 78 -10.39 1.12 -11.15
CA GLY A 78 -11.38 1.92 -10.42
C GLY A 78 -11.37 1.71 -8.91
N ILE A 79 -10.23 1.32 -8.33
CA ILE A 79 -10.09 1.10 -6.89
C ILE A 79 -9.92 2.46 -6.20
N ALA A 80 -11.00 2.94 -5.60
CA ALA A 80 -11.07 4.23 -4.92
C ALA A 80 -11.33 4.12 -3.41
N ASP A 81 -11.76 2.95 -2.93
CA ASP A 81 -12.00 2.73 -1.50
C ASP A 81 -10.66 2.75 -0.71
N PRO A 82 -10.55 3.51 0.39
CA PRO A 82 -9.30 3.62 1.14
C PRO A 82 -8.76 2.30 1.71
N GLU A 83 -9.63 1.38 2.12
CA GLU A 83 -9.24 0.06 2.64
C GLU A 83 -8.69 -0.81 1.50
N GLU A 84 -9.35 -0.79 0.34
CA GLU A 84 -8.87 -1.49 -0.86
C GLU A 84 -7.54 -0.92 -1.39
N ILE A 85 -7.40 0.41 -1.43
CA ILE A 85 -6.13 1.07 -1.81
C ILE A 85 -5.02 0.62 -0.86
N TYR A 86 -5.30 0.58 0.45
CA TYR A 86 -4.33 0.12 1.44
C TYR A 86 -3.91 -1.34 1.21
N HIS A 87 -4.87 -2.24 0.93
CA HIS A 87 -4.58 -3.63 0.63
C HIS A 87 -3.76 -3.80 -0.65
N TYR A 88 -4.17 -3.14 -1.73
CA TYR A 88 -3.47 -3.18 -3.02
C TYR A 88 -2.02 -2.70 -2.86
N LYS A 89 -1.84 -1.55 -2.21
CA LYS A 89 -0.54 -0.97 -1.91
C LYS A 89 0.34 -1.88 -1.05
N SER A 90 -0.26 -2.52 -0.04
CA SER A 90 0.47 -3.46 0.82
C SER A 90 0.98 -4.68 0.06
N MET A 91 0.20 -5.17 -0.91
CA MET A 91 0.63 -6.26 -1.79
C MET A 91 1.72 -5.83 -2.78
N VAL A 92 1.60 -4.63 -3.35
CA VAL A 92 2.63 -4.10 -4.26
C VAL A 92 3.95 -3.89 -3.52
N LYS A 93 3.97 -3.25 -2.36
CA LYS A 93 5.22 -2.92 -1.66
C LYS A 93 5.87 -4.14 -0.98
N GLY A 94 5.07 -5.11 -0.53
CA GLY A 94 5.52 -6.20 0.33
C GLY A 94 6.13 -5.70 1.64
N ASN A 95 7.36 -6.13 1.95
CA ASN A 95 8.08 -5.76 3.18
C ASN A 95 8.99 -4.54 3.02
N ILE A 96 8.92 -3.83 1.89
CA ILE A 96 9.87 -2.76 1.55
C ILE A 96 9.16 -1.41 1.62
N PRO A 97 9.82 -0.36 2.16
CA PRO A 97 9.25 0.99 2.14
C PRO A 97 9.00 1.45 0.71
N GLU A 98 7.80 1.95 0.43
CA GLU A 98 7.45 2.50 -0.87
C GLU A 98 7.83 4.00 -0.97
N ALA A 99 8.08 4.48 -2.18
CA ALA A 99 8.41 5.88 -2.43
C ALA A 99 7.25 6.85 -2.13
N MET A 100 6.00 6.40 -2.28
CA MET A 100 4.79 7.21 -2.12
C MET A 100 4.12 7.10 -0.74
N GLY A 101 4.81 6.51 0.24
CA GLY A 101 4.24 6.16 1.53
C GLY A 101 3.62 7.35 2.26
N ILE A 102 4.39 8.43 2.36
CA ILE A 102 3.97 9.67 3.04
C ILE A 102 2.93 10.45 2.23
N HIS A 103 3.00 10.39 0.89
CA HIS A 103 2.02 11.05 0.04
C HIS A 103 0.59 10.59 0.38
N PHE A 104 0.38 9.27 0.40
CA PHE A 104 -0.92 8.68 0.75
C PHE A 104 -1.21 8.74 2.25
N GLY A 105 -0.22 8.43 3.09
CA GLY A 105 -0.45 8.19 4.51
C GLY A 105 -0.65 9.45 5.34
N VAL A 106 -0.05 10.58 4.94
CA VAL A 106 -0.08 11.82 5.72
C VAL A 106 -0.41 13.02 4.87
N PHE A 107 0.27 13.20 3.74
CA PHE A 107 0.12 14.42 2.93
C PHE A 107 -1.32 14.61 2.41
N LEU A 108 -1.91 13.63 1.73
CA LEU A 108 -3.30 13.72 1.26
C LEU A 108 -4.30 13.92 2.41
N PRO A 109 -4.28 13.13 3.51
CA PRO A 109 -5.12 13.38 4.68
C PRO A 109 -4.97 14.78 5.28
N THR A 110 -3.75 15.32 5.38
CA THR A 110 -3.48 16.68 5.85
C THR A 110 -4.11 17.71 4.92
N MET A 111 -4.00 17.54 3.60
CA MET A 111 -4.65 18.42 2.63
C MET A 111 -6.19 18.40 2.77
N HIS A 112 -6.79 17.22 2.95
CA HIS A 112 -8.24 17.11 3.14
C HIS A 112 -8.71 17.74 4.46
N SER A 113 -7.96 17.57 5.54
CA SER A 113 -8.38 18.00 6.88
C SER A 113 -8.03 19.46 7.19
N GLN A 114 -6.90 19.97 6.70
CA GLN A 114 -6.35 21.26 7.14
C GLN A 114 -6.42 22.37 6.08
N CYS A 115 -6.59 22.05 4.79
CA CYS A 115 -6.71 23.10 3.78
C CYS A 115 -8.06 23.82 3.83
N ASP A 116 -8.01 25.14 3.59
CA ASP A 116 -9.21 25.94 3.33
C ASP A 116 -9.83 25.64 1.95
N SER A 117 -10.98 26.23 1.65
CA SER A 117 -11.71 25.98 0.40
C SER A 117 -10.92 26.38 -0.86
N GLN A 118 -10.14 27.48 -0.80
CA GLN A 118 -9.36 27.95 -1.94
C GLN A 118 -8.17 27.04 -2.19
N GLN A 119 -7.47 26.64 -1.13
CA GLN A 119 -6.37 25.69 -1.17
C GLN A 119 -6.83 24.32 -1.68
N LYS A 120 -7.96 23.80 -1.16
CA LYS A 120 -8.54 22.53 -1.63
C LYS A 120 -8.84 22.55 -3.12
N LYS A 121 -9.53 23.60 -3.59
CA LYS A 121 -9.89 23.75 -5.01
C LYS A 121 -8.66 23.79 -5.93
N LYS A 122 -7.56 24.39 -5.46
CA LYS A 122 -6.31 24.48 -6.23
C LYS A 122 -5.52 23.18 -6.20
N TRP A 123 -5.34 22.60 -5.02
CA TRP A 123 -4.30 21.58 -4.81
C TRP A 123 -4.82 20.15 -4.80
N LEU A 124 -6.01 19.87 -4.24
CA LEU A 124 -6.50 18.49 -4.14
C LEU A 124 -6.59 17.79 -5.51
N PRO A 125 -7.13 18.42 -6.57
CA PRO A 125 -7.17 17.77 -7.88
C PRO A 125 -5.77 17.43 -8.42
N LEU A 126 -4.77 18.26 -8.12
CA LEU A 126 -3.39 18.05 -8.58
C LEU A 126 -2.69 16.95 -7.78
N THR A 127 -2.95 16.87 -6.48
CA THR A 127 -2.31 15.89 -5.60
C THR A 127 -2.95 14.51 -5.74
N GLU A 128 -4.28 14.42 -5.82
CA GLU A 128 -5.01 13.17 -6.06
C GLU A 128 -4.75 12.62 -7.47
N SER A 129 -4.53 13.52 -8.45
CA SER A 129 -4.13 13.13 -9.80
C SER A 129 -2.62 12.84 -9.94
N PHE A 130 -1.83 12.92 -8.87
CA PHE A 130 -0.37 12.73 -8.89
C PHE A 130 0.38 13.66 -9.86
N GLN A 131 -0.24 14.76 -10.29
CA GLN A 131 0.45 15.85 -10.98
C GLN A 131 1.37 16.62 -10.01
N VAL A 132 1.04 16.58 -8.72
CA VAL A 132 1.88 17.07 -7.63
C VAL A 132 2.10 15.94 -6.62
N VAL A 133 3.36 15.61 -6.38
CA VAL A 133 3.76 14.68 -5.33
C VAL A 133 4.19 15.46 -4.10
N GLY A 134 3.42 15.35 -3.01
CA GLY A 134 3.78 15.93 -1.72
C GLY A 134 4.35 14.94 -0.71
N THR A 135 4.92 15.51 0.35
CA THR A 135 5.41 14.84 1.55
C THR A 135 5.00 15.65 2.79
N TYR A 136 5.24 15.11 3.98
CA TYR A 136 4.97 15.78 5.25
C TYR A 136 6.28 15.97 6.02
N ALA A 137 6.86 17.17 5.87
CA ALA A 137 8.14 17.53 6.47
C ALA A 137 7.92 18.16 7.85
N GLN A 138 7.67 17.32 8.86
CA GLN A 138 7.54 17.76 10.26
C GLN A 138 8.85 17.61 11.04
N THR A 139 9.49 16.43 10.99
CA THR A 139 10.68 16.14 11.79
C THR A 139 11.88 16.96 11.31
N GLU A 140 12.58 17.59 12.24
CA GLU A 140 13.82 18.33 12.01
C GLU A 140 15.03 17.55 12.54
N MET A 141 16.24 17.97 12.17
CA MET A 141 17.48 17.31 12.62
C MET A 141 17.63 17.27 14.16
N GLY A 142 17.16 18.31 14.86
CA GLY A 142 17.24 18.41 16.33
C GLY A 142 15.92 18.15 17.06
N HIS A 143 14.80 17.99 16.36
CA HIS A 143 13.46 18.00 16.95
C HIS A 143 12.53 16.95 16.32
N GLY A 144 11.78 16.24 17.16
CA GLY A 144 10.88 15.18 16.71
C GLY A 144 9.86 14.71 17.76
N GLN A 145 10.24 14.69 19.04
CA GLN A 145 9.34 14.31 20.15
C GLN A 145 8.79 15.52 20.92
N SER A 146 9.60 16.54 21.12
CA SER A 146 9.23 17.79 21.79
C SER A 146 8.80 18.84 20.77
N TRP A 147 7.50 18.88 20.47
CA TRP A 147 6.86 19.95 19.72
C TRP A 147 5.93 20.80 20.61
N ILE A 148 6.24 20.83 21.91
CA ILE A 148 5.52 21.53 22.98
C ILE A 148 6.52 22.45 23.67
#